data_AF-A0A973P0Q7-F1
#
_entry.id   AF-A0A973P0Q7-F1
#
_cell.length_a   1.000
_cell.length_b   1.000
_cell.length_c   1.000
_cell.angle_alpha   90.00
_cell.angle_beta   90.00
_cell.angle_gamma   90.00
#
_symmetry.space_group_name_H-M   'P 1'
#
loop_
_entity.id
_entity.type
_entity.pdbx_description
1 polymer ?
#
loop_
_entity_poly.entity_id
_entity_poly.type
_entity_poly.pdbx_seq_one_letter_code
_entity_poly.pdbx_strand_id
1 'polypeptide(L)' 'MTANGSAATPAAAPTSGRGQAAREARFGTLPERVAFQDQVCEQPATAANQAVDAYDPDGLGARFSCLAADLGL' A
#
# COMPACT_ATOMS: atom_id res chain seq x y z
N MET A 1 -28.37 -30.24 -9.95
CA MET A 1 -28.14 -29.80 -8.56
C MET A 1 -27.32 -28.52 -8.65
N THR A 2 -28.01 -27.39 -8.60
CA THR A 2 -27.48 -26.03 -8.79
C THR A 2 -26.89 -25.50 -7.48
N ALA A 3 -25.73 -24.85 -7.54
CA ALA A 3 -25.30 -23.87 -6.55
C ALA A 3 -24.23 -22.94 -7.15
N ASN A 4 -24.68 -21.87 -7.82
CA ASN A 4 -23.86 -20.69 -8.06
C ASN A 4 -23.89 -19.85 -6.77
N GLY A 5 -22.80 -19.90 -6.00
CA GLY A 5 -22.57 -18.99 -4.88
C GLY A 5 -22.09 -17.64 -5.40
N SER A 6 -23.03 -16.73 -5.73
CA SER A 6 -22.72 -15.33 -5.98
C SER A 6 -22.37 -14.67 -4.65
N ALA A 7 -21.08 -14.57 -4.35
CA ALA A 7 -20.60 -13.73 -3.26
C ALA A 7 -20.85 -12.27 -3.66
N ALA A 8 -21.93 -11.70 -3.12
CA ALA A 8 -22.21 -10.28 -3.25
C ALA A 8 -21.05 -9.49 -2.64
N THR A 9 -20.32 -8.78 -3.49
CA THR A 9 -19.41 -7.72 -3.07
C THR A 9 -20.18 -6.73 -2.19
N PRO A 10 -19.75 -6.42 -0.96
CA PRO A 10 -20.39 -5.37 -0.20
C PRO A 10 -20.18 -4.05 -0.95
N ALA A 11 -21.26 -3.48 -1.46
CA ALA A 11 -21.27 -2.14 -2.01
C ALA A 11 -20.76 -1.18 -0.92
N ALA A 12 -19.67 -0.47 -1.22
CA ALA A 12 -19.11 0.54 -0.34
C ALA A 12 -20.22 1.51 0.11
N ALA A 13 -20.30 1.77 1.41
CA ALA A 13 -21.27 2.70 1.99
C ALA A 13 -21.23 4.05 1.25
N PRO A 14 -22.39 4.69 0.98
CA PRO A 14 -22.41 5.95 0.24
C PRO A 14 -21.68 7.02 1.04
N THR A 15 -20.50 7.40 0.58
CA THR A 15 -19.79 8.59 1.04
C THR A 15 -20.72 9.78 0.78
N SER A 16 -21.24 10.38 1.85
CA SER A 16 -22.30 11.38 1.75
C SER A 16 -21.90 12.51 0.80
N GLY A 17 -22.74 12.79 -0.21
CA GLY A 17 -22.38 13.60 -1.39
C GLY A 17 -21.84 15.01 -1.12
N ARG A 18 -22.04 15.56 0.08
CA ARG A 18 -21.43 16.85 0.50
C ARG A 18 -19.90 16.78 0.61
N GLY A 19 -19.37 15.68 1.17
CA GLY A 19 -17.92 15.49 1.30
C GLY A 19 -17.26 15.21 -0.05
N GLN A 20 -17.98 14.53 -0.94
CA GLN A 20 -17.54 14.27 -2.31
C GLN A 20 -17.49 15.56 -3.14
N ALA A 21 -18.56 16.37 -3.16
CA ALA A 21 -18.62 17.62 -3.90
C ALA A 21 -17.55 18.64 -3.44
N ALA A 22 -17.29 18.72 -2.13
CA ALA A 22 -16.22 19.58 -1.60
C ALA A 22 -14.81 19.10 -2.04
N ARG A 23 -14.61 17.79 -2.24
CA ARG A 23 -13.36 17.24 -2.76
C ARG A 23 -13.24 17.47 -4.26
N GLU A 24 -14.29 17.22 -5.03
CA GLU A 24 -14.32 17.47 -6.48
C GLU A 24 -14.10 18.96 -6.80
N ALA A 25 -14.68 19.88 -6.03
CA ALA A 25 -14.43 21.31 -6.19
C ALA A 25 -12.99 21.73 -5.87
N ARG A 26 -12.32 21.02 -4.94
CA ARG A 26 -10.92 21.30 -4.55
C ARG A 26 -9.90 20.65 -5.48
N PHE A 27 -10.17 19.43 -5.92
CA PHE A 27 -9.21 18.55 -6.58
C PHE A 27 -9.57 18.24 -8.04
N GLY A 28 -10.76 18.63 -8.49
CA GLY A 28 -11.24 18.34 -9.84
C GLY A 28 -11.56 16.87 -10.05
N THR A 29 -11.48 16.45 -11.31
CA THR A 29 -11.64 15.05 -11.72
C THR A 29 -10.32 14.30 -11.62
N LEU A 30 -10.39 13.00 -11.31
CA LEU A 30 -9.21 12.15 -11.33
C LEU A 30 -8.61 12.12 -12.76
N PRO A 31 -7.28 12.28 -12.91
CA PRO A 31 -6.62 12.08 -14.20
C PRO A 31 -6.81 10.66 -14.74
N GLU A 32 -6.56 10.49 -16.03
CA GLU A 32 -6.44 9.17 -16.66
C GLU A 32 -5.50 8.26 -15.85
N ARG A 33 -5.87 6.98 -15.72
CA ARG A 33 -5.07 6.03 -14.96
C ARG A 33 -3.77 5.75 -15.73
N VAL A 34 -2.64 5.89 -15.04
CA VAL A 34 -1.35 5.44 -15.59
C VAL A 34 -1.46 3.94 -15.90
N ALA A 35 -1.03 3.55 -17.09
CA ALA A 35 -1.11 2.16 -17.49
C ALA A 35 -0.12 1.32 -16.67
N PHE A 36 -0.47 0.06 -16.38
CA PHE A 36 0.22 -0.73 -15.37
C PHE A 36 1.73 -0.90 -15.64
N GLN A 37 2.10 -1.07 -16.91
CA GLN A 37 3.48 -1.17 -17.33
C GLN A 37 4.30 0.09 -17.05
N ASP A 38 3.67 1.26 -16.99
CA ASP A 38 4.33 2.54 -16.68
C ASP A 38 4.37 2.81 -15.16
N GLN A 39 3.70 1.98 -14.35
CA GLN A 39 3.75 2.04 -12.88
C GLN A 39 4.93 1.24 -12.31
N VAL A 40 5.58 0.41 -13.13
CA VAL A 40 6.68 -0.47 -12.72
C VAL A 40 7.95 -0.03 -13.43
N CYS A 41 9.06 0.02 -12.69
CA CYS A 41 10.39 0.28 -13.24
C CYS A 41 11.34 -0.84 -12.83
N GLU A 42 12.15 -1.31 -13.77
CA GLU A 42 13.26 -2.20 -13.44
C GLU A 42 14.34 -1.40 -12.73
N GLN A 43 14.82 -1.92 -11.60
CA GLN A 43 15.94 -1.36 -10.86
C GLN A 43 17.10 -2.35 -10.92
N PRO A 44 18.32 -1.93 -11.31
CA PRO A 44 19.47 -2.82 -11.29
C PRO A 44 19.73 -3.28 -9.86
N ALA A 45 19.93 -4.59 -9.68
CA ALA A 45 20.36 -5.12 -8.41
C ALA A 45 21.71 -4.48 -8.03
N THR A 46 21.75 -3.76 -6.91
CA THR A 46 23.01 -3.30 -6.33
C THR A 46 23.76 -4.50 -5.79
N ALA A 47 25.10 -4.49 -5.91
CA ALA A 47 25.93 -5.54 -5.32
C ALA A 47 25.61 -5.67 -3.81
N ALA A 48 25.52 -6.91 -3.34
CA ALA A 48 25.21 -7.21 -1.95
C ALA A 48 26.18 -6.46 -1.01
N ASN A 49 25.63 -5.66 -0.11
CA ASN A 49 26.40 -5.05 0.94
C ASN A 49 26.47 -6.05 2.10
N GLN A 50 27.52 -6.88 2.11
CA GLN A 50 27.66 -7.98 3.07
C GLN A 50 27.50 -7.56 4.54
N ALA A 51 27.81 -6.31 4.91
CA ALA A 51 27.63 -5.81 6.27
C ALA A 51 26.17 -5.41 6.62
N VAL A 52 25.35 -5.13 5.61
CA VAL A 52 23.90 -4.85 5.75
C VAL A 52 23.08 -6.12 5.52
N ASP A 53 23.53 -6.97 4.60
CA ASP A 53 22.83 -8.18 4.17
C ASP A 53 23.15 -9.41 5.04
N ALA A 54 24.20 -9.35 5.87
CA ALA A 54 24.42 -10.33 6.91
C ALA A 54 23.29 -10.25 7.94
N TYR A 55 22.53 -11.34 8.07
CA TYR A 55 21.46 -11.43 9.06
C TYR A 55 22.04 -11.41 10.48
N ASP A 56 21.81 -10.31 11.18
CA ASP A 56 22.16 -10.11 12.59
C ASP A 56 20.88 -9.76 13.37
N PRO A 57 20.23 -10.73 14.02
CA PRO A 57 18.96 -10.48 14.72
C PRO A 57 19.12 -9.49 15.88
N ASP A 58 20.27 -9.48 16.56
CA ASP A 58 20.54 -8.58 17.68
C ASP A 58 20.75 -7.14 17.16
N GLY A 59 21.52 -6.97 16.10
CA GLY A 59 21.72 -5.69 15.43
C GLY A 59 20.44 -5.13 14.81
N LEU A 60 19.57 -5.98 14.25
CA LEU A 60 18.27 -5.59 13.73
C LEU A 60 17.33 -5.10 14.84
N GLY A 61 17.32 -5.77 16.00
CA GLY A 61 16.56 -5.35 17.18
C GLY A 61 16.95 -3.94 17.65
N ALA A 62 18.25 -3.63 17.69
CA ALA A 62 18.73 -2.29 18.02
C ALA A 62 18.28 -1.23 16.99
N ARG A 63 18.42 -1.53 15.70
CA ARG A 63 18.07 -0.63 14.58
C ARG A 63 16.57 -0.30 14.53
N PHE A 64 15.71 -1.26 14.84
CA PHE A 64 14.26 -1.11 14.77
C PHE A 64 13.59 -0.92 16.14
N SER A 65 14.35 -0.69 17.21
CA SER A 65 13.83 -0.50 18.57
C SER A 65 12.79 0.62 18.67
N CYS A 66 13.03 1.78 18.06
CA CYS A 66 12.07 2.88 18.05
C CYS A 66 10.77 2.52 17.30
N LEU A 67 10.90 1.83 16.16
CA LEU A 67 9.74 1.36 15.39
C LEU A 67 8.93 0.33 16.18
N ALA A 68 9.58 -0.57 16.90
CA ALA A 68 8.92 -1.53 17.78
C ALA A 68 8.14 -0.81 18.90
N ALA A 69 8.74 0.21 19.52
CA ALA A 69 8.07 1.04 20.52
C ALA A 69 6.84 1.77 19.96
N ASP A 70 6.93 2.33 18.74
CA ASP A 70 5.81 2.99 18.07
C ASP A 70 4.65 2.02 17.77
N LEU A 71 4.96 0.74 17.53
CA LEU A 71 3.98 -0.31 17.25
C LEU A 71 3.50 -1.07 18.49
N GLY A 72 4.14 -0.88 19.64
CA GLY A 72 3.84 -1.59 20.89
C GLY A 72 4.28 -3.07 20.91
N LEU A 73 5.37 -3.40 20.20
CA LEU A 73 5.99 -4.74 20.16
C LEU A 73 7.03 -4.96 21.25
#